data_AF-A0A6N9Q0I1-F1
#
_entry.id   AF-A0A6N9Q0I1-F1
#
_cell.length_a   1.000
_cell.length_b   1.000
_cell.length_c   1.000
_cell.angle_alpha   90.00
_cell.angle_beta   90.00
_cell.angle_gamma   90.00
#
_symmetry.space_group_name_H-M   'P 1'
#
loop_
_entity.id
_entity.type
_entity.pdbx_description
1 polymer ?
#
loop_
_entity_poly.entity_id
_entity_poly.type
_entity_poly.pdbx_seq_one_letter_code
_entity_poly.pdbx_strand_id
1 'polypeptide(L)'
;MGRFDETICDCCVGPMQCVLEQLTGKEIIFNTFGGSLCFPIMEVKNFIVSGEVFGGQKATIPICNITTIRSLKDEQFTVNLKPIQKNNKGECVCCENPITNFTNSLPRGKEVSIRLFDQTVEGTIGDVGQGLVIVEEENQNVAISSCFISFILTN
;
A
#
# COMPACT_ATOMS: atom_id res chain seq x y z
N MET A 1 -30.19 2.18 1.92
CA MET A 1 -30.16 3.35 2.83
C MET A 1 -29.71 2.87 4.20
N GLY A 2 -28.49 3.20 4.63
CA GLY A 2 -28.04 2.82 5.99
C GLY A 2 -26.60 3.22 6.31
N ARG A 3 -26.38 4.48 6.72
CA ARG A 3 -25.36 5.03 7.66
C ARG A 3 -23.88 4.59 7.63
N PHE A 4 -23.45 3.71 6.73
CA PHE A 4 -22.08 3.18 6.58
C PHE A 4 -21.68 3.19 5.10
N ASP A 5 -21.73 4.35 4.47
CA ASP A 5 -21.63 4.47 3.00
C ASP A 5 -20.18 4.35 2.47
N GLU A 6 -19.21 3.94 3.30
CA GLU A 6 -17.83 3.69 2.88
C GLU A 6 -17.31 2.38 3.48
N THR A 7 -16.75 1.55 2.62
CA THR A 7 -16.18 0.24 2.94
C THR A 7 -14.66 0.31 2.87
N ILE A 8 -13.98 -0.72 3.39
CA ILE A 8 -12.53 -0.87 3.20
C ILE A 8 -12.10 -0.81 1.71
N CYS A 9 -13.01 -1.10 0.77
CA CYS A 9 -12.74 -0.96 -0.65
C CYS A 9 -12.50 0.50 -1.08
N ASP A 10 -13.18 1.46 -0.44
CA ASP A 10 -13.14 2.87 -0.84
C ASP A 10 -11.84 3.55 -0.39
N CYS A 11 -11.39 3.26 0.84
CA CYS A 11 -10.19 3.88 1.41
C CYS A 11 -8.92 3.03 1.30
N CYS A 12 -8.99 1.70 1.16
CA CYS A 12 -7.78 0.86 1.16
C CYS A 12 -7.53 0.22 -0.22
N VAL A 13 -8.54 -0.42 -0.79
CA VAL A 13 -8.36 -1.23 -2.02
C VAL A 13 -8.31 -0.34 -3.26
N GLY A 14 -9.23 0.62 -3.38
CA GLY A 14 -9.31 1.53 -4.51
C GLY A 14 -8.06 2.39 -4.69
N PRO A 15 -7.50 3.02 -3.64
CA PRO A 15 -6.24 3.75 -3.75
C PRO A 15 -5.06 2.86 -4.15
N MET A 16 -4.96 1.65 -3.59
CA MET A 16 -3.94 0.68 -3.99
C MET A 16 -4.08 0.29 -5.48
N GLN A 17 -5.31 0.09 -5.98
CA GLN A 17 -5.53 -0.16 -7.41
C GLN A 17 -4.97 0.97 -8.28
N CYS A 18 -5.26 2.22 -7.94
CA CYS A 18 -4.76 3.37 -8.69
C CYS A 18 -3.23 3.47 -8.69
N VAL A 19 -2.57 3.05 -7.60
CA VAL A 19 -1.11 2.96 -7.57
C VAL A 19 -0.61 1.84 -8.48
N LEU A 20 -1.21 0.66 -8.42
CA LEU A 20 -0.80 -0.48 -9.24
C LEU A 20 -1.00 -0.23 -10.74
N GLU A 21 -2.06 0.46 -11.15
CA GLU A 21 -2.31 0.86 -12.53
C GLU A 21 -1.14 1.71 -13.08
N GLN A 22 -0.59 2.62 -12.26
CA GLN A 22 0.57 3.45 -12.61
C GLN A 22 1.88 2.64 -12.75
N LEU A 23 1.94 1.45 -12.16
CA LEU A 23 3.11 0.57 -12.15
C LEU A 23 3.02 -0.55 -13.21
N THR A 24 2.04 -0.51 -14.09
CA THR A 24 1.92 -1.48 -15.21
C THR A 24 3.21 -1.53 -16.03
N GLY A 25 3.70 -2.74 -16.27
CA GLY A 25 4.97 -3.03 -16.95
C GLY A 25 6.19 -3.06 -16.04
N LYS A 26 6.09 -2.64 -14.78
CA LYS A 26 7.19 -2.70 -13.81
C LYS A 26 7.17 -3.99 -13.01
N GLU A 27 8.36 -4.50 -12.71
CA GLU A 27 8.54 -5.62 -11.80
C GLU A 27 8.40 -5.14 -10.35
N ILE A 28 7.45 -5.73 -9.63
CA ILE A 28 7.06 -5.31 -8.28
C ILE A 28 7.09 -6.52 -7.36
N ILE A 29 7.60 -6.33 -6.15
CA ILE A 29 7.49 -7.29 -5.06
C ILE A 29 6.20 -6.98 -4.30
N PHE A 30 5.28 -7.94 -4.30
CA PHE A 30 4.03 -7.91 -3.58
C PHE A 30 4.17 -8.69 -2.29
N ASN A 31 3.75 -8.10 -1.17
CA ASN A 31 3.56 -8.83 0.08
C ASN A 31 2.08 -8.92 0.40
N THR A 32 1.66 -10.11 0.79
CA THR A 32 0.28 -10.44 1.13
C THR A 32 0.25 -11.31 2.39
N PHE A 33 -0.93 -11.54 2.96
CA PHE A 33 -1.09 -12.50 4.04
C PHE A 33 -0.71 -13.95 3.65
N GLY A 34 -0.68 -14.27 2.36
CA GLY A 34 -0.28 -15.57 1.84
C GLY A 34 1.23 -15.70 1.54
N GLY A 35 2.01 -14.64 1.78
CA GLY A 35 3.43 -14.56 1.46
C GLY A 35 3.75 -13.55 0.37
N SER A 36 4.98 -13.62 -0.13
CA SER A 36 5.54 -12.65 -1.08
C SER A 36 5.64 -13.23 -2.48
N LEU A 37 5.35 -12.42 -3.50
CA LEU A 37 5.50 -12.74 -4.91
C LEU A 37 6.17 -11.57 -5.64
N CYS A 38 6.96 -11.87 -6.66
CA CYS A 38 7.58 -10.86 -7.51
C CYS A 38 7.28 -11.17 -8.97
N PHE A 39 6.73 -10.18 -9.69
CA PHE A 39 6.46 -10.27 -11.12
C PHE A 39 6.23 -8.89 -11.75
N PRO A 40 6.41 -8.75 -13.07
CA PRO A 40 5.97 -7.58 -13.81
C PRO A 40 4.44 -7.48 -13.86
N ILE A 41 3.90 -6.30 -13.55
CA ILE A 41 2.46 -6.04 -13.63
C ILE A 41 2.03 -6.03 -15.10
N MET A 42 1.17 -6.97 -15.50
CA MET A 42 0.64 -7.04 -16.86
C MET A 42 -0.75 -6.41 -16.96
N GLU A 43 -1.59 -6.63 -15.94
CA GLU A 43 -2.95 -6.10 -15.90
C GLU A 43 -3.36 -5.79 -14.46
N VAL A 44 -4.03 -4.65 -14.29
CA VAL A 44 -4.73 -4.26 -13.06
C VAL A 44 -6.17 -3.98 -13.42
N LYS A 45 -7.10 -4.79 -12.92
CA LYS A 45 -8.52 -4.69 -13.28
C LYS A 45 -9.40 -5.36 -12.24
N ASN A 46 -10.57 -4.78 -11.97
CA ASN A 46 -11.57 -5.33 -11.05
C ASN A 46 -10.98 -5.71 -9.68
N PHE A 47 -10.15 -4.83 -9.09
CA PHE A 47 -9.48 -5.05 -7.81
C PHE A 47 -8.56 -6.28 -7.77
N ILE A 48 -8.06 -6.69 -8.93
CA ILE A 48 -7.10 -7.78 -9.09
C ILE A 48 -5.89 -7.25 -9.87
N VAL A 49 -4.69 -7.59 -9.39
CA VAL A 49 -3.44 -7.42 -10.15
C VAL A 49 -2.95 -8.77 -10.64
N SER A 50 -2.48 -8.83 -11.88
CA SER A 50 -1.96 -10.06 -12.46
C SER A 50 -0.72 -9.82 -13.31
N GLY A 51 0.08 -10.88 -13.42
CA GLY A 51 1.33 -10.91 -14.16
C GLY A 51 1.82 -12.34 -14.33
N GLU A 52 3.07 -12.49 -14.71
CA GLU A 52 3.71 -13.78 -14.96
C GLU A 52 4.90 -13.96 -14.03
N VAL A 53 4.96 -15.10 -13.33
CA VAL A 53 6.11 -15.47 -12.50
C VAL A 53 7.03 -16.44 -13.24
N PHE A 54 8.19 -16.74 -12.65
CA PHE A 54 9.17 -17.66 -13.23
C PHE A 54 8.53 -18.98 -13.68
N GLY A 55 8.84 -19.40 -14.91
CA GLY A 55 8.30 -20.62 -15.51
C GLY A 55 6.96 -20.45 -16.22
N GLY A 56 6.53 -19.21 -16.51
CA GLY A 56 5.36 -18.93 -17.33
C GLY A 56 4.02 -19.07 -16.62
N GLN A 57 4.03 -19.19 -15.30
CA GLN A 57 2.80 -19.32 -14.52
C GLN A 57 2.17 -17.94 -14.32
N LYS A 58 0.86 -17.86 -14.52
CA LYS A 58 0.11 -16.64 -14.25
C LYS A 58 -0.04 -16.45 -12.74
N ALA A 59 0.46 -15.34 -12.23
CA ALA A 59 0.17 -14.87 -10.87
C ALA A 59 -1.03 -13.94 -10.89
N THR A 60 -1.85 -14.02 -9.85
CA THR A 60 -3.05 -13.19 -9.69
C THR A 60 -3.26 -12.94 -8.21
N ILE A 61 -3.30 -11.66 -7.82
CA ILE A 61 -3.42 -11.24 -6.44
C ILE A 61 -4.66 -10.34 -6.30
N PRO A 62 -5.62 -10.66 -5.42
CA PRO A 62 -6.66 -9.71 -5.06
C PRO A 62 -6.03 -8.55 -4.31
N ILE A 63 -6.30 -7.32 -4.76
CA ILE A 63 -5.66 -6.11 -4.22
C ILE A 63 -5.96 -5.92 -2.73
N CYS A 64 -7.12 -6.37 -2.27
CA CYS A 64 -7.49 -6.34 -0.85
C CYS A 64 -6.61 -7.21 0.06
N ASN A 65 -5.78 -8.11 -0.48
CA ASN A 65 -4.84 -8.91 0.32
C ASN A 65 -3.42 -8.35 0.30
N ILE A 66 -3.16 -7.26 -0.45
CA ILE A 66 -1.84 -6.65 -0.56
C ILE A 66 -1.59 -5.78 0.67
N THR A 67 -0.56 -6.13 1.44
CA THR A 67 -0.13 -5.37 2.62
C THR A 67 0.90 -4.31 2.25
N THR A 68 1.89 -4.69 1.42
CA THR A 68 2.90 -3.77 0.89
C THR A 68 3.25 -4.12 -0.55
N ILE A 69 3.70 -3.11 -1.29
CA ILE A 69 4.41 -3.30 -2.56
C ILE A 69 5.76 -2.60 -2.50
N ARG A 70 6.76 -3.20 -3.15
CA ARG A 70 8.13 -2.70 -3.21
C ARG A 70 8.65 -2.76 -4.63
N SER A 71 9.51 -1.82 -4.99
CA SER A 71 10.37 -1.98 -6.16
C SER A 71 11.43 -3.05 -5.89
N LEU A 72 12.13 -3.47 -6.95
CA LEU A 72 13.39 -4.17 -6.80
C LEU A 72 14.44 -3.25 -6.16
N LYS A 73 15.47 -3.85 -5.57
CA LYS A 73 16.57 -3.12 -4.97
C LYS A 73 17.22 -2.19 -6.00
N ASP A 74 17.54 -0.98 -5.57
CA ASP A 74 18.15 0.09 -6.39
C ASP A 74 17.22 0.63 -7.49
N GLU A 75 15.95 0.21 -7.50
CA GLU A 75 14.89 0.83 -8.26
C GLU A 75 13.99 1.62 -7.32
N GLN A 76 13.59 2.82 -7.73
CA GLN A 76 12.54 3.59 -7.05
C GLN A 76 11.36 3.74 -7.99
N PHE A 77 10.16 3.62 -7.42
CA PHE A 77 8.96 4.07 -8.11
C PHE A 77 8.48 5.40 -7.53
N THR A 78 8.02 6.26 -8.42
CA THR A 78 7.23 7.44 -8.10
C THR A 78 5.79 7.14 -8.49
N VAL A 79 4.87 7.38 -7.57
CA VAL A 79 3.44 7.16 -7.76
C VAL A 79 2.69 8.38 -7.27
N ASN A 80 1.65 8.77 -7.99
CA ASN A 80 0.73 9.80 -7.52
C ASN A 80 -0.27 9.15 -6.58
N LEU A 81 -0.24 9.56 -5.31
CA LEU A 81 -1.20 9.10 -4.32
C LEU A 81 -2.49 9.89 -4.43
N LYS A 82 -3.61 9.22 -4.13
CA LYS A 82 -4.87 9.94 -3.92
C LYS A 82 -4.74 10.83 -2.68
N PRO A 83 -5.30 12.06 -2.71
CA PRO A 83 -5.28 12.93 -1.55
C PRO A 83 -6.02 12.28 -0.39
N ILE A 84 -5.53 12.48 0.84
CA ILE A 84 -6.19 12.00 2.05
C ILE A 84 -7.61 12.58 2.10
N GLN A 85 -8.60 11.70 2.12
CA GLN A 85 -9.99 12.11 2.21
C GLN A 85 -10.45 12.15 3.67
N LYS A 86 -11.25 13.16 4.03
CA LYS A 86 -11.97 13.20 5.30
C LYS A 86 -13.28 12.43 5.17
N ASN A 87 -13.11 11.14 5.01
CA ASN A 87 -14.17 10.16 5.09
C ASN A 87 -14.89 10.31 6.44
N ASN A 88 -16.22 10.40 6.44
CA ASN A 88 -17.00 10.71 7.65
C ASN A 88 -17.99 9.62 8.04
N LYS A 89 -17.96 8.47 7.36
CA LYS A 89 -18.77 7.28 7.65
C LYS A 89 -17.98 6.01 7.39
N GLY A 90 -18.48 4.88 7.89
CA GLY A 90 -17.96 3.56 7.52
C GLY A 90 -16.65 3.17 8.20
N GLU A 91 -16.07 2.07 7.71
CA GLU A 91 -14.86 1.47 8.29
C GLU A 91 -13.62 2.36 8.12
N CYS A 92 -13.61 3.19 7.08
CA CYS A 92 -12.53 4.13 6.83
C CYS A 92 -12.33 5.12 7.99
N VAL A 93 -13.42 5.54 8.66
CA VAL A 93 -13.34 6.48 9.78
C VAL A 93 -12.57 5.91 10.97
N CYS A 94 -12.71 4.62 11.25
CA CYS A 94 -12.14 3.99 12.44
C CYS A 94 -10.83 3.23 12.17
N CYS A 95 -10.63 2.69 10.96
CA CYS A 95 -9.49 1.83 10.65
C CYS A 95 -8.42 2.55 9.82
N GLU A 96 -8.81 3.27 8.77
CA GLU A 96 -7.87 3.86 7.81
C GLU A 96 -7.51 5.31 8.18
N ASN A 97 -8.51 6.18 8.31
CA ASN A 97 -8.34 7.59 8.59
C ASN A 97 -7.42 7.87 9.79
N PRO A 98 -7.57 7.22 10.97
CA PRO A 98 -6.79 7.60 12.14
C PRO A 98 -5.29 7.37 11.93
N ILE A 99 -4.92 6.21 11.37
CA ILE A 99 -3.52 5.86 11.18
C ILE A 99 -2.91 6.63 10.00
N THR A 100 -3.64 6.82 8.90
CA THR A 100 -3.18 7.65 7.78
C THR A 100 -2.97 9.10 8.20
N ASN A 101 -3.91 9.69 8.97
CA ASN A 101 -3.76 11.05 9.48
C ASN A 101 -2.61 11.17 10.49
N PHE A 102 -2.43 10.16 11.36
CA PHE A 102 -1.29 10.11 12.26
C PHE A 102 0.03 10.10 11.48
N THR A 103 0.17 9.20 10.50
CA THR A 103 1.38 9.13 9.67
C THR A 103 1.62 10.43 8.89
N ASN A 104 0.57 11.04 8.32
CA ASN A 104 0.69 12.33 7.63
C ASN A 104 1.05 13.50 8.55
N SER A 105 0.77 13.39 9.85
CA SER A 105 1.17 14.39 10.84
C SER A 105 2.65 14.30 11.25
N LEU A 106 3.31 13.18 10.94
CA LEU A 106 4.75 13.04 11.16
C LEU A 106 5.53 13.94 10.19
N PRO A 107 6.65 14.54 10.62
CA PRO A 107 7.52 15.27 9.72
C PRO A 107 8.00 14.39 8.55
N ARG A 108 8.08 14.96 7.35
CA ARG A 108 8.76 14.30 6.22
C ARG A 108 10.20 13.96 6.61
N GLY A 109 10.68 12.78 6.23
CA GLY A 109 12.00 12.27 6.63
C GLY A 109 12.07 11.74 8.06
N LYS A 110 10.95 11.69 8.81
CA LYS A 110 10.91 11.07 10.15
C LYS A 110 11.17 9.58 10.05
N GLU A 111 12.16 9.09 10.80
CA GLU A 111 12.41 7.65 10.97
C GLU A 111 11.26 6.95 11.68
N VAL A 112 10.82 5.85 11.09
CA VAL A 112 9.72 5.02 11.59
C VAL A 112 10.05 3.54 11.44
N SER A 113 9.53 2.73 12.36
CA SER A 113 9.43 1.28 12.21
C SER A 113 7.96 0.91 12.20
N ILE A 114 7.46 0.49 11.04
CA ILE A 114 6.05 0.17 10.79
C ILE A 114 5.90 -1.35 10.81
N ARG A 115 5.17 -1.87 11.79
CA ARG A 115 4.85 -3.29 11.87
C ARG A 115 3.57 -3.58 11.11
N LEU A 116 3.66 -4.53 10.19
CA LEU A 116 2.54 -5.22 9.57
C LEU A 116 2.46 -6.65 10.12
N PHE A 117 1.46 -7.41 9.66
CA PHE A 117 1.23 -8.77 10.15
C PHE A 117 2.49 -9.65 10.11
N ASP A 118 3.12 -9.77 8.95
CA ASP A 118 4.24 -10.70 8.70
C ASP A 118 5.62 -10.02 8.65
N GLN A 119 5.67 -8.70 8.53
CA GLN A 119 6.91 -7.96 8.28
C GLN A 119 6.99 -6.65 9.07
N THR A 120 8.20 -6.14 9.20
CA THR A 120 8.48 -4.80 9.68
C THR A 120 9.13 -4.01 8.55
N VAL A 121 8.68 -2.78 8.32
CA VAL A 121 9.28 -1.84 7.38
C VAL A 121 9.95 -0.74 8.18
N GLU A 122 11.24 -0.51 7.95
CA GLU A 122 12.02 0.51 8.65
C GLU A 122 12.56 1.50 7.62
N GLY A 123 12.36 2.79 7.87
CA GLY A 123 12.79 3.82 6.93
C GLY A 123 12.23 5.17 7.34
N THR A 124 12.13 6.09 6.38
CA THR A 124 11.59 7.44 6.63
C THR A 124 10.27 7.67 5.91
N ILE A 125 9.43 8.52 6.48
CA ILE A 125 8.16 8.90 5.82
C ILE A 125 8.44 9.78 4.61
N GLY A 126 8.23 9.22 3.42
CA GLY A 126 8.36 9.90 2.12
C GLY A 126 7.07 10.62 1.74
N ASP A 127 5.98 9.87 1.52
CA ASP A 127 4.67 10.43 1.17
C ASP A 127 3.50 9.72 1.87
N VAL A 128 2.36 10.40 2.02
CA VAL A 128 1.15 9.81 2.62
C VAL A 128 -0.07 10.26 1.83
N GLY A 129 -0.90 9.30 1.43
CA GLY A 129 -2.15 9.52 0.74
C GLY A 129 -3.26 8.64 1.29
N GLN A 130 -4.45 8.72 0.69
CA GLN A 130 -5.58 7.89 1.10
C GLN A 130 -5.20 6.40 1.02
N GLY A 131 -5.32 5.68 2.14
CA GLY A 131 -5.06 4.25 2.24
C GLY A 131 -3.60 3.83 2.16
N LEU A 132 -2.65 4.76 1.99
CA LEU A 132 -1.29 4.44 1.60
C LEU A 132 -0.25 5.33 2.27
N VAL A 133 0.83 4.69 2.72
CA VAL A 133 2.02 5.35 3.24
C VAL A 133 3.22 4.91 2.39
N ILE A 134 3.98 5.86 1.88
CA ILE A 134 5.28 5.60 1.23
C ILE A 134 6.37 5.76 2.27
N VAL A 135 7.10 4.67 2.50
CA VAL A 135 8.31 4.64 3.32
C VAL A 135 9.51 4.54 2.39
N GLU A 136 10.47 5.45 2.57
CA GLU A 136 11.75 5.45 1.87
C GLU A 136 12.75 4.65 2.71
N GLU A 137 13.16 3.49 2.20
CA GLU A 137 14.29 2.71 2.70
C GLU A 137 15.56 3.12 1.93
N GLU A 138 16.76 2.79 2.43
CA GLU A 138 18.03 3.28 1.85
C GLU A 138 18.16 3.11 0.32
N ASN A 139 17.57 2.06 -0.26
CA ASN A 139 17.73 1.72 -1.68
C ASN A 139 16.41 1.40 -2.40
N GLN A 140 15.25 1.63 -1.79
CA GLN A 140 13.95 1.34 -2.42
C GLN A 140 12.80 2.06 -1.70
N ASN A 141 11.68 2.20 -2.40
CA ASN A 141 10.46 2.74 -1.82
C ASN A 141 9.48 1.60 -1.53
N VAL A 142 8.79 1.70 -0.41
CA VAL A 142 7.77 0.75 0.02
C VAL A 142 6.45 1.48 0.14
N ALA A 143 5.47 1.07 -0.66
CA ALA A 143 4.09 1.52 -0.47
C ALA A 143 3.38 0.53 0.45
N ILE A 144 2.89 1.04 1.58
CA ILE A 144 2.26 0.29 2.64
C ILE A 144 0.77 0.65 2.65
N SER A 145 -0.10 -0.35 2.62
CA SER A 145 -1.52 -0.16 2.88
C SER A 145 -1.72 0.21 4.34
N SER A 146 -2.24 1.42 4.61
CA SER A 146 -2.40 1.92 5.97
C SER A 146 -3.38 1.09 6.79
N CYS A 147 -4.33 0.43 6.11
CA CYS A 147 -5.34 -0.44 6.72
C CYS A 147 -4.77 -1.76 7.26
N PHE A 148 -3.52 -2.10 6.90
CA PHE A 148 -2.83 -3.28 7.40
C PHE A 148 -1.68 -2.96 8.36
N ILE A 149 -1.50 -1.68 8.72
CA ILE A 149 -0.57 -1.27 9.77
C ILE A 149 -1.08 -1.76 11.12
N SER A 150 -0.26 -2.55 11.81
CA SER A 150 -0.56 -3.03 13.16
C SER A 150 -0.13 -2.01 14.22
N PHE A 151 1.07 -1.45 14.07
CA PHE A 151 1.55 -0.33 14.90
C PHE A 151 2.73 0.39 14.23
N ILE A 152 3.00 1.61 14.68
CA ILE A 152 4.14 2.43 14.25
C ILE A 152 4.95 2.79 15.49
N LEU A 153 6.26 2.58 15.42
CA LEU A 153 7.23 3.08 16.38
C LEU A 153 7.95 4.29 15.76
N THR A 154 8.03 5.37 16.52
CA THR A 154 8.75 6.59 16.14
C THR A 154 9.85 6.83 17.18
N ASN A 155 11.10 6.88 16.75
CA ASN A 155 12.23 7.21 17.63
C ASN A 155 12.34 8.71 17.90
#